data_AF-A0AAN9U7L8-F1
#
_entry.id   AF-A0AAN9U7L8-F1
#
_cell.length_a   1.000
_cell.length_b   1.000
_cell.length_c   1.000
_cell.angle_alpha   90.00
_cell.angle_beta   90.00
_cell.angle_gamma   90.00
#
_symmetry.space_group_name_H-M   'P 1'
#
loop_
_entity.id
_entity.type
_entity.pdbx_description
1 polymer ?
#
loop_
_entity_poly.entity_id
_entity_poly.type
_entity_poly.pdbx_seq_one_letter_code
_entity_poly.pdbx_strand_id
1 'polypeptide(L)'
;MPLGSTLTVADARLEGGLQGIWHNGHQQALYKNISFYENTIGLRVSGGRTISLVSPTWDTCGSGVLVENDGNYPWVAVIDGTSINSGVTFTMKEYASFMIENLRKDTNSDIAFGPSGTLLPGQSHVNTFTYGNTVGGDPIYGAVSSTNSRPSSLAPNGKYPVIPAPNYASNTVLDFINVKDPNQNGGYPVYGDNARDESGNLNRVLQYAARQGKIAYFPFGKYRVDDTLLIPVGSRIVGEAWATISGSGKNFQDPSNPRPVVKVGNRGDVGTAQIQDMRFTVSDVLSGAIILQFNMAGNKPGDVALWNSLVTVGGTRGDDALTAACTDPSNECRAAFLGIHLAATSSVYIENVWNWVADHSPESDAPTTRIAAKGGMLVEATAGGTWIHGLGSEHFWLYQLNLRKASNVVVTLLQSETNYDQGSNTKQAAPAPWAADPAGWGDPDMGWCPDNRCRMGYANYINGGSNIYTYASASWVFYSGDRNPCGDTEDCQALTSKFRIHALD
;
A
#
# COMPACT_ATOMS: atom_id res chain seq x y z
N MET A 1 -10.08 -24.90 -3.36
CA MET A 1 -8.75 -24.48 -2.84
C MET A 1 -8.98 -23.34 -1.88
N PRO A 2 -8.13 -23.12 -0.86
CA PRO A 2 -8.36 -22.03 0.08
C PRO A 2 -8.27 -20.70 -0.68
N LEU A 3 -9.25 -19.84 -0.45
CA LEU A 3 -9.26 -18.47 -0.91
C LEU A 3 -8.17 -17.68 -0.14
N GLY A 4 -7.55 -16.70 -0.78
CA GLY A 4 -6.55 -15.84 -0.15
C GLY A 4 -6.73 -14.35 -0.48
N SER A 5 -6.12 -13.46 0.28
CA SER A 5 -6.09 -12.02 0.00
C SER A 5 -4.64 -11.53 0.11
N THR A 6 -3.88 -11.67 -0.98
CA THR A 6 -2.45 -11.36 -1.00
C THR A 6 -2.22 -9.90 -1.37
N LEU A 7 -1.27 -9.23 -0.71
CA LEU A 7 -0.78 -7.93 -1.16
C LEU A 7 0.33 -8.10 -2.19
N THR A 8 1.46 -8.69 -1.78
CA THR A 8 2.67 -8.72 -2.61
C THR A 8 3.41 -10.05 -2.55
N VAL A 9 3.95 -10.48 -3.69
CA VAL A 9 5.04 -11.45 -3.81
C VAL A 9 6.12 -10.76 -4.65
N ALA A 10 7.35 -10.70 -4.15
CA ALA A 10 8.40 -9.90 -4.78
C ALA A 10 9.77 -10.60 -4.81
N ASP A 11 10.61 -10.15 -5.74
CA ASP A 11 12.07 -10.36 -5.78
C ASP A 11 12.48 -11.85 -5.76
N ALA A 12 11.75 -12.67 -6.53
CA ALA A 12 11.97 -14.11 -6.61
C ALA A 12 12.37 -14.56 -8.02
N ARG A 13 13.15 -15.65 -8.08
CA ARG A 13 13.50 -16.36 -9.30
C ARG A 13 12.94 -17.78 -9.27
N LEU A 14 12.26 -18.17 -10.32
CA LEU A 14 11.52 -19.42 -10.45
C LEU A 14 12.02 -20.15 -11.69
N GLU A 15 12.57 -21.36 -11.50
CA GLU A 15 13.27 -22.09 -12.55
C GLU A 15 12.58 -23.43 -12.88
N GLY A 16 12.33 -23.69 -14.16
CA GLY A 16 11.78 -24.95 -14.66
C GLY A 16 10.31 -25.22 -14.27
N GLY A 17 9.83 -26.42 -14.58
CA GLY A 17 8.48 -26.86 -14.22
C GLY A 17 7.36 -26.36 -15.13
N LEU A 18 6.15 -26.92 -14.93
CA LEU A 18 4.98 -26.62 -15.77
C LEU A 18 4.51 -25.16 -15.63
N GLN A 19 4.56 -24.63 -14.41
CA GLN A 19 4.12 -23.27 -14.09
C GLN A 19 5.04 -22.71 -13.01
N GLY A 20 5.56 -21.49 -13.21
CA GLY A 20 6.38 -20.81 -12.20
C GLY A 20 5.53 -20.40 -11.00
N ILE A 21 4.45 -19.65 -11.24
CA ILE A 21 3.43 -19.31 -10.25
C ILE A 21 2.07 -19.78 -10.75
N TRP A 22 1.31 -20.41 -9.85
CA TRP A 22 -0.11 -20.65 -10.07
C TRP A 22 -0.95 -19.79 -9.14
N HIS A 23 -1.55 -18.74 -9.70
CA HIS A 23 -2.50 -17.89 -9.01
C HIS A 23 -3.90 -18.50 -9.12
N ASN A 24 -4.37 -19.10 -8.02
CA ASN A 24 -5.65 -19.79 -7.96
C ASN A 24 -6.41 -19.45 -6.66
N GLY A 25 -7.38 -18.56 -6.74
CA GLY A 25 -8.29 -18.24 -5.62
C GLY A 25 -7.82 -17.12 -4.68
N HIS A 26 -6.68 -16.48 -4.94
CA HIS A 26 -6.33 -15.23 -4.25
C HIS A 26 -7.12 -14.07 -4.88
N GLN A 27 -7.75 -13.21 -4.08
CA GLN A 27 -8.56 -12.09 -4.56
C GLN A 27 -7.73 -11.14 -5.43
N GLN A 28 -6.55 -10.77 -4.94
CA GLN A 28 -5.58 -9.93 -5.64
C GLN A 28 -4.14 -10.33 -5.33
N ALA A 29 -3.20 -9.88 -6.15
CA ALA A 29 -1.77 -9.92 -5.86
C ALA A 29 -0.97 -8.96 -6.75
N LEU A 30 0.05 -8.33 -6.17
CA LEU A 30 1.18 -7.75 -6.88
C LEU A 30 2.32 -8.78 -6.97
N TYR A 31 2.78 -9.06 -8.18
CA TYR A 31 4.02 -9.79 -8.45
C TYR A 31 5.09 -8.82 -8.93
N LYS A 32 6.05 -8.47 -8.06
CA LYS A 32 7.09 -7.47 -8.40
C LYS A 32 8.44 -8.13 -8.61
N ASN A 33 9.13 -7.76 -9.70
CA ASN A 33 10.50 -8.17 -9.97
C ASN A 33 10.69 -9.69 -9.91
N ILE A 34 9.75 -10.43 -10.52
CA ILE A 34 9.79 -11.90 -10.59
C ILE A 34 10.50 -12.32 -11.87
N SER A 35 11.50 -13.19 -11.74
CA SER A 35 12.21 -13.82 -12.85
C SER A 35 11.70 -15.24 -13.06
N PHE A 36 11.12 -15.50 -14.22
CA PHE A 36 10.71 -16.81 -14.70
C PHE A 36 11.77 -17.32 -15.68
N TYR A 37 12.31 -18.51 -15.44
CA TYR A 37 13.38 -19.10 -16.25
C TYR A 37 13.03 -20.54 -16.60
N GLU A 38 12.97 -20.87 -17.89
CA GLU A 38 12.69 -22.23 -18.39
C GLU A 38 11.36 -22.85 -17.92
N ASN A 39 10.38 -22.04 -17.47
CA ASN A 39 9.04 -22.53 -17.16
C ASN A 39 8.22 -22.76 -18.45
N THR A 40 7.37 -23.78 -18.50
CA THR A 40 6.39 -23.91 -19.61
C THR A 40 5.44 -22.72 -19.62
N ILE A 41 4.98 -22.29 -18.44
CA ILE A 41 4.17 -21.09 -18.21
C ILE A 41 4.82 -20.30 -17.08
N GLY A 42 5.10 -19.00 -17.25
CA GLY A 42 5.62 -18.18 -16.16
C GLY A 42 4.58 -18.01 -15.05
N LEU A 43 3.55 -17.21 -15.30
CA LEU A 43 2.40 -17.03 -14.42
C LEU A 43 1.16 -17.67 -15.03
N ARG A 44 0.58 -18.65 -14.35
CA ARG A 44 -0.76 -19.17 -14.65
C ARG A 44 -1.78 -18.55 -13.71
N VAL A 45 -2.80 -17.92 -14.25
CA VAL A 45 -3.95 -17.37 -13.52
C VAL A 45 -5.16 -18.22 -13.85
N SER A 46 -5.79 -18.83 -12.84
CA SER A 46 -7.01 -19.62 -13.01
C SER A 46 -8.13 -19.23 -12.06
N GLY A 47 -8.00 -18.11 -11.35
CA GLY A 47 -8.96 -17.56 -10.41
C GLY A 47 -8.48 -16.20 -9.90
N GLY A 48 -9.25 -15.55 -9.02
CA GLY A 48 -8.94 -14.22 -8.50
C GLY A 48 -9.61 -13.08 -9.29
N ARG A 49 -9.30 -11.83 -8.92
CA ARG A 49 -9.96 -10.63 -9.45
C ARG A 49 -8.98 -9.63 -10.05
N THR A 50 -7.90 -9.31 -9.36
CA THR A 50 -7.00 -8.23 -9.79
C THR A 50 -5.53 -8.59 -9.57
N ILE A 51 -4.76 -8.67 -10.64
CA ILE A 51 -3.35 -9.05 -10.61
C ILE A 51 -2.51 -7.99 -11.32
N SER A 52 -1.34 -7.67 -10.78
CA SER A 52 -0.34 -6.87 -11.48
C SER A 52 1.04 -7.52 -11.42
N LEU A 53 1.78 -7.40 -12.50
CA LEU A 53 3.19 -7.78 -12.60
C LEU A 53 3.99 -6.52 -12.90
N VAL A 54 4.94 -6.18 -12.05
CA VAL A 54 5.82 -5.01 -12.22
C VAL A 54 7.26 -5.48 -12.40
N SER A 55 7.88 -5.11 -13.52
CA SER A 55 9.19 -5.55 -13.96
C SER A 55 9.39 -7.08 -13.98
N PRO A 56 8.43 -7.89 -14.50
CA PRO A 56 8.67 -9.33 -14.67
C PRO A 56 9.70 -9.60 -15.77
N THR A 57 10.46 -10.68 -15.62
CA THR A 57 11.31 -11.22 -16.69
C THR A 57 10.88 -12.64 -17.00
N TRP A 58 10.64 -12.93 -18.27
CA TRP A 58 10.45 -14.29 -18.79
C TRP A 58 11.61 -14.62 -19.69
N ASP A 59 12.42 -15.60 -19.30
CA ASP A 59 13.55 -16.07 -20.06
C ASP A 59 13.36 -17.55 -20.39
N THR A 60 13.30 -17.84 -21.70
CA THR A 60 13.15 -19.21 -22.21
C THR A 60 11.85 -19.88 -21.72
N CYS A 61 10.77 -19.09 -21.57
CA CYS A 61 9.45 -19.59 -21.19
C CYS A 61 8.59 -19.95 -22.41
N GLY A 62 7.75 -20.98 -22.29
CA GLY A 62 6.77 -21.33 -23.32
C GLY A 62 5.71 -20.24 -23.51
N SER A 63 5.14 -19.75 -22.41
CA SER A 63 4.31 -18.56 -22.35
C SER A 63 4.61 -17.74 -21.09
N GLY A 64 4.53 -16.42 -21.18
CA GLY A 64 4.81 -15.53 -20.04
C GLY A 64 3.69 -15.56 -19.00
N VAL A 65 2.50 -15.12 -19.40
CA VAL A 65 1.27 -15.14 -18.61
C VAL A 65 0.24 -15.96 -19.35
N LEU A 66 -0.40 -16.90 -18.65
CA LEU A 66 -1.56 -17.63 -19.14
C LEU A 66 -2.75 -17.37 -18.23
N VAL A 67 -3.78 -16.72 -18.76
CA VAL A 67 -5.06 -16.53 -18.10
C VAL A 67 -6.03 -17.60 -18.61
N GLU A 68 -6.40 -18.51 -17.70
CA GLU A 68 -7.42 -19.54 -17.89
C GLU A 68 -8.56 -19.27 -16.91
N ASN A 69 -9.76 -19.79 -17.19
CA ASN A 69 -10.96 -19.41 -16.44
C ASN A 69 -11.53 -20.53 -15.57
N ASP A 70 -12.13 -20.13 -14.45
CA ASP A 70 -13.03 -20.91 -13.59
C ASP A 70 -14.36 -20.18 -13.26
N GLY A 71 -14.63 -19.01 -13.85
CA GLY A 71 -15.85 -18.21 -13.69
C GLY A 71 -15.64 -16.74 -13.27
N ASN A 72 -14.40 -16.26 -13.09
CA ASN A 72 -14.12 -15.02 -12.34
C ASN A 72 -13.51 -13.82 -13.11
N TYR A 73 -13.16 -13.97 -14.40
CA TYR A 73 -12.61 -12.93 -15.30
C TYR A 73 -11.62 -11.94 -14.63
N PRO A 74 -10.39 -12.38 -14.30
CA PRO A 74 -9.43 -11.52 -13.61
C PRO A 74 -8.96 -10.37 -14.51
N TRP A 75 -8.73 -9.21 -13.92
CA TRP A 75 -7.97 -8.13 -14.53
C TRP A 75 -6.48 -8.34 -14.29
N VAL A 76 -5.65 -8.33 -15.35
CA VAL A 76 -4.20 -8.53 -15.23
C VAL A 76 -3.43 -7.41 -15.90
N ALA A 77 -2.45 -6.81 -15.22
CA ALA A 77 -1.51 -5.88 -15.84
C ALA A 77 -0.07 -6.38 -15.83
N VAL A 78 0.65 -6.15 -16.92
CA VAL A 78 2.10 -6.31 -17.04
C VAL A 78 2.72 -4.93 -17.26
N ILE A 79 3.60 -4.51 -16.36
CA ILE A 79 4.28 -3.22 -16.41
C ILE A 79 5.80 -3.47 -16.43
N ASP A 80 6.52 -2.82 -17.35
CA ASP A 80 7.99 -2.86 -17.47
C ASP A 80 8.59 -4.26 -17.72
N GLY A 81 7.78 -5.15 -18.30
CA GLY A 81 8.13 -6.55 -18.54
C GLY A 81 9.24 -6.73 -19.57
N THR A 82 9.96 -7.85 -19.47
CA THR A 82 10.98 -8.27 -20.44
C THR A 82 10.76 -9.73 -20.81
N SER A 83 10.58 -10.02 -22.10
CA SER A 83 10.45 -11.37 -22.65
C SER A 83 11.69 -11.69 -23.49
N ILE A 84 12.43 -12.73 -23.09
CA ILE A 84 13.71 -13.15 -23.67
C ILE A 84 13.56 -14.60 -24.11
N ASN A 85 13.92 -14.93 -25.35
CA ASN A 85 13.88 -16.29 -25.89
C ASN A 85 12.57 -17.05 -25.60
N SER A 86 11.46 -16.33 -25.45
CA SER A 86 10.20 -16.88 -24.96
C SER A 86 9.13 -16.83 -26.04
N GLY A 87 8.12 -17.70 -25.88
CA GLY A 87 6.94 -17.73 -26.73
C GLY A 87 5.98 -16.57 -26.47
N VAL A 88 4.67 -16.83 -26.56
CA VAL A 88 3.65 -15.78 -26.40
C VAL A 88 3.79 -15.12 -25.02
N THR A 89 3.81 -13.79 -24.96
CA THR A 89 4.01 -13.11 -23.65
C THR A 89 2.75 -13.18 -22.80
N PHE A 90 1.58 -12.97 -23.40
CA PHE A 90 0.30 -12.97 -22.72
C PHE A 90 -0.70 -13.81 -23.51
N THR A 91 -1.15 -14.92 -22.95
CA THR A 91 -2.17 -15.77 -23.52
C THR A 91 -3.43 -15.70 -22.67
N MET A 92 -4.56 -15.45 -23.31
CA MET A 92 -5.85 -15.33 -22.67
C MET A 92 -6.81 -16.32 -23.32
N LYS A 93 -7.30 -17.30 -22.56
CA LYS A 93 -8.24 -18.32 -23.09
C LYS A 93 -9.68 -17.85 -23.15
N GLU A 94 -10.01 -16.74 -22.49
CA GLU A 94 -11.35 -16.15 -22.45
C GLU A 94 -11.31 -14.62 -22.59
N TYR A 95 -12.46 -13.94 -22.58
CA TYR A 95 -12.55 -12.49 -22.76
C TYR A 95 -12.38 -11.72 -21.44
N ALA A 96 -11.24 -11.89 -20.77
CA ALA A 96 -10.87 -11.10 -19.61
C ALA A 96 -10.27 -9.73 -20.02
N SER A 97 -10.14 -8.81 -19.07
CA SER A 97 -9.49 -7.51 -19.32
C SER A 97 -8.03 -7.53 -18.90
N PHE A 98 -7.14 -6.94 -19.69
CA PHE A 98 -5.72 -6.85 -19.34
C PHE A 98 -5.04 -5.61 -19.93
N MET A 99 -3.84 -5.33 -19.41
CA MET A 99 -2.96 -4.28 -19.89
C MET A 99 -1.51 -4.78 -19.96
N ILE A 100 -0.79 -4.34 -20.99
CA ILE A 100 0.66 -4.48 -21.13
C ILE A 100 1.23 -3.08 -21.35
N GLU A 101 2.15 -2.65 -20.49
CA GLU A 101 2.82 -1.36 -20.59
C GLU A 101 4.34 -1.50 -20.49
N ASN A 102 5.06 -0.86 -21.40
CA ASN A 102 6.52 -0.81 -21.49
C ASN A 102 7.18 -2.21 -21.53
N LEU A 103 6.63 -3.12 -22.35
CA LEU A 103 7.18 -4.45 -22.56
C LEU A 103 8.31 -4.42 -23.60
N ARG A 104 9.39 -5.15 -23.35
CA ARG A 104 10.42 -5.47 -24.35
C ARG A 104 10.40 -6.95 -24.69
N LYS A 105 10.62 -7.28 -25.97
CA LYS A 105 10.68 -8.66 -26.46
C LYS A 105 11.75 -8.82 -27.54
N ASP A 106 12.40 -9.98 -27.59
CA ASP A 106 13.47 -10.29 -28.55
C ASP A 106 13.08 -11.31 -29.64
N THR A 107 11.93 -11.99 -29.49
CA THR A 107 11.40 -12.94 -30.48
C THR A 107 10.21 -12.36 -31.26
N ASN A 108 9.88 -13.00 -32.40
CA ASN A 108 8.76 -12.61 -33.27
C ASN A 108 7.43 -13.28 -32.91
N SER A 109 7.35 -14.06 -31.83
CA SER A 109 6.07 -14.61 -31.39
C SER A 109 5.14 -13.50 -30.90
N ASP A 110 3.84 -13.77 -30.92
CA ASP A 110 2.83 -12.80 -30.50
C ASP A 110 3.10 -12.24 -29.11
N ILE A 111 2.81 -10.96 -28.92
CA ILE A 111 2.81 -10.35 -27.60
C ILE A 111 1.57 -10.83 -26.84
N ALA A 112 0.40 -10.73 -27.47
CA ALA A 112 -0.88 -11.10 -26.88
C ALA A 112 -1.69 -11.99 -27.80
N PHE A 113 -2.21 -13.09 -27.27
CA PHE A 113 -3.05 -14.07 -27.97
C PHE A 113 -4.34 -14.30 -27.18
N GLY A 114 -5.48 -14.23 -27.85
CA GLY A 114 -6.81 -14.34 -27.26
C GLY A 114 -7.63 -15.50 -27.83
N PRO A 115 -8.91 -15.63 -27.45
CA PRO A 115 -9.79 -16.74 -27.87
C PRO A 115 -9.98 -16.84 -29.39
N SER A 116 -9.91 -15.71 -30.09
CA SER A 116 -10.11 -15.64 -31.55
C SER A 116 -8.81 -15.59 -32.35
N GLY A 117 -7.65 -15.71 -31.70
CA GLY A 117 -6.33 -15.63 -32.34
C GLY A 117 -5.46 -14.50 -31.81
N THR A 118 -4.51 -14.04 -32.61
CA THR A 118 -3.57 -12.97 -32.27
C THR A 118 -4.30 -11.66 -31.96
N LEU A 119 -4.05 -11.08 -30.79
CA LEU A 119 -4.54 -9.76 -30.38
C LEU A 119 -3.50 -8.67 -30.59
N LEU A 120 -2.22 -8.99 -30.35
CA LEU A 120 -1.09 -8.11 -30.63
C LEU A 120 0.08 -8.95 -31.18
N PRO A 121 0.46 -8.76 -32.46
CA PRO A 121 1.53 -9.53 -33.08
C PRO A 121 2.90 -9.23 -32.45
N GLY A 122 3.90 -10.05 -32.77
CA GLY A 122 5.25 -9.88 -32.27
C GLY A 122 5.87 -8.53 -32.65
N GLN A 123 6.41 -7.83 -31.65
CA GLN A 123 7.16 -6.59 -31.82
C GLN A 123 8.19 -6.44 -30.70
N SER A 124 9.29 -5.73 -31.00
CA SER A 124 10.41 -5.60 -30.05
C SER A 124 10.09 -4.74 -28.82
N HIS A 125 9.09 -3.87 -28.93
CA HIS A 125 8.66 -3.00 -27.84
C HIS A 125 7.16 -2.68 -27.92
N VAL A 126 6.49 -2.68 -26.76
CA VAL A 126 5.10 -2.22 -26.58
C VAL A 126 5.13 -1.00 -25.68
N ASN A 127 4.52 0.11 -26.12
CA ASN A 127 4.28 1.27 -25.26
C ASN A 127 3.17 0.97 -24.27
N THR A 128 1.90 1.10 -24.68
CA THR A 128 0.75 0.66 -23.88
C THR A 128 -0.21 -0.08 -24.80
N PHE A 129 -0.65 -1.26 -24.37
CA PHE A 129 -1.69 -2.05 -25.01
C PHE A 129 -2.70 -2.48 -23.95
N THR A 130 -3.97 -2.17 -24.16
CA THR A 130 -5.08 -2.67 -23.34
C THR A 130 -5.99 -3.54 -24.20
N TYR A 131 -6.58 -4.54 -23.56
CA TYR A 131 -7.71 -5.26 -24.10
C TYR A 131 -8.76 -5.37 -23.00
N GLY A 132 -9.88 -4.67 -23.12
CA GLY A 132 -10.89 -4.63 -22.06
C GLY A 132 -11.83 -3.44 -22.14
N ASN A 133 -12.66 -3.27 -21.11
CA ASN A 133 -13.57 -2.13 -20.98
C ASN A 133 -12.78 -0.84 -20.68
N THR A 134 -12.93 0.17 -21.53
CA THR A 134 -12.28 1.48 -21.40
C THR A 134 -13.34 2.57 -21.29
N VAL A 135 -13.33 3.32 -20.18
CA VAL A 135 -14.25 4.43 -19.97
C VAL A 135 -13.97 5.54 -20.99
N GLY A 136 -14.99 5.93 -21.75
CA GLY A 136 -14.85 6.91 -22.84
C GLY A 136 -14.07 6.40 -24.06
N GLY A 137 -13.77 5.09 -24.11
CA GLY A 137 -13.10 4.46 -25.25
C GLY A 137 -14.05 4.16 -26.40
N ASP A 138 -13.50 4.14 -27.61
CA ASP A 138 -14.13 3.62 -28.82
C ASP A 138 -13.16 2.65 -29.53
N PRO A 139 -13.42 1.33 -29.53
CA PRO A 139 -14.56 0.66 -28.90
C PRO A 139 -14.51 0.71 -27.37
N ILE A 140 -15.68 0.57 -26.71
CA ILE A 140 -15.74 0.46 -25.24
C ILE A 140 -14.99 -0.78 -24.77
N TYR A 141 -15.23 -1.93 -25.41
CA TYR A 141 -14.53 -3.18 -25.11
C TYR A 141 -13.70 -3.61 -26.33
N GLY A 142 -12.39 -3.76 -26.15
CA GLY A 142 -11.53 -4.28 -27.20
C GLY A 142 -10.08 -3.87 -27.04
N ALA A 143 -9.31 -4.11 -28.11
CA ALA A 143 -7.90 -3.78 -28.19
C ALA A 143 -7.70 -2.26 -28.40
N VAL A 144 -6.86 -1.64 -27.58
CA VAL A 144 -6.43 -0.25 -27.76
C VAL A 144 -4.92 -0.18 -27.56
N SER A 145 -4.23 0.46 -28.51
CA SER A 145 -2.82 0.82 -28.37
C SER A 145 -2.71 2.31 -28.10
N SER A 146 -1.90 2.68 -27.13
CA SER A 146 -1.66 4.08 -26.77
C SER A 146 -0.21 4.29 -26.35
N THR A 147 0.12 5.53 -26.02
CA THR A 147 1.43 5.90 -25.49
C THR A 147 1.22 6.62 -24.17
N ASN A 148 1.99 6.22 -23.16
CA ASN A 148 1.93 6.81 -21.84
C ASN A 148 3.28 7.42 -21.48
N SER A 149 3.36 8.75 -21.43
CA SER A 149 4.59 9.45 -21.02
C SER A 149 4.74 9.34 -19.51
N ARG A 150 5.93 9.01 -19.01
CA ARG A 150 6.25 8.97 -17.59
C ARG A 150 7.34 10.00 -17.26
N PRO A 151 7.19 10.83 -16.21
CA PRO A 151 8.24 11.74 -15.78
C PRO A 151 9.50 10.98 -15.39
N SER A 152 10.68 11.53 -15.71
CA SER A 152 11.96 10.92 -15.35
C SER A 152 12.19 10.81 -13.85
N SER A 153 11.57 11.69 -13.05
CA SER A 153 11.57 11.63 -11.58
C SER A 153 10.82 10.42 -11.04
N LEU A 154 9.82 9.91 -11.77
CA LEU A 154 9.01 8.75 -11.40
C LEU A 154 9.53 7.46 -12.03
N ALA A 155 9.96 7.54 -13.29
CA ALA A 155 10.42 6.41 -14.07
C ALA A 155 11.78 6.74 -14.71
N PRO A 156 12.88 6.77 -13.93
CA PRO A 156 14.21 6.99 -14.49
C PRO A 156 14.52 5.91 -15.54
N ASN A 157 15.03 6.35 -16.70
CA ASN A 157 15.24 5.48 -17.87
C ASN A 157 13.95 4.82 -18.42
N GLY A 158 12.78 5.39 -18.11
CA GLY A 158 11.47 4.94 -18.59
C GLY A 158 10.85 3.79 -17.80
N LYS A 159 11.51 3.26 -16.78
CA LYS A 159 10.98 2.18 -15.92
C LYS A 159 10.73 2.66 -14.50
N TYR A 160 9.68 2.15 -13.87
CA TYR A 160 9.49 2.34 -12.44
C TYR A 160 10.59 1.59 -11.68
N PRO A 161 11.26 2.22 -10.70
CA PRO A 161 12.18 1.57 -9.79
C PRO A 161 11.53 0.37 -9.11
N VAL A 162 12.23 -0.76 -9.08
CA VAL A 162 11.90 -1.94 -8.28
C VAL A 162 13.09 -2.21 -7.36
N ILE A 163 12.92 -1.93 -6.07
CA ILE A 163 14.02 -1.92 -5.10
C ILE A 163 13.70 -2.92 -4.00
N PRO A 164 14.42 -4.06 -3.93
CA PRO A 164 14.25 -5.03 -2.86
C PRO A 164 14.55 -4.42 -1.50
N ALA A 165 13.88 -4.94 -0.47
CA ALA A 165 14.22 -4.64 0.92
C ALA A 165 15.70 -5.00 1.20
N PRO A 166 16.51 -4.11 1.79
CA PRO A 166 17.90 -4.41 2.11
C PRO A 166 18.03 -5.62 3.06
N ASN A 167 18.65 -6.70 2.58
CA ASN A 167 18.87 -7.90 3.40
C ASN A 167 20.13 -7.84 4.28
N TYR A 168 20.95 -6.79 4.12
CA TYR A 168 22.22 -6.58 4.84
C TYR A 168 23.19 -7.78 4.80
N ALA A 169 23.13 -8.62 3.76
CA ALA A 169 23.91 -9.86 3.69
C ALA A 169 25.44 -9.66 3.71
N SER A 170 25.92 -8.46 3.34
CA SER A 170 27.34 -8.09 3.38
C SER A 170 27.77 -7.39 4.68
N ASN A 171 26.84 -7.10 5.59
CA ASN A 171 27.13 -6.47 6.87
C ASN A 171 27.56 -7.49 7.93
N THR A 172 28.37 -7.04 8.88
CA THR A 172 28.70 -7.82 10.07
C THR A 172 27.82 -7.40 11.24
N VAL A 173 27.79 -8.19 12.33
CA VAL A 173 27.07 -7.83 13.57
C VAL A 173 27.51 -6.46 14.12
N LEU A 174 28.77 -6.07 13.89
CA LEU A 174 29.29 -4.77 14.34
C LEU A 174 28.67 -3.58 13.59
N ASP A 175 28.01 -3.79 12.45
CA ASP A 175 27.30 -2.75 11.70
C ASP A 175 25.92 -2.43 12.27
N PHE A 176 25.47 -3.24 13.22
CA PHE A 176 24.19 -3.08 13.89
C PHE A 176 24.37 -2.48 15.28
N ILE A 177 23.33 -1.77 15.71
CA ILE A 177 23.13 -1.36 17.09
C ILE A 177 21.83 -2.00 17.54
N ASN A 178 21.90 -2.87 18.54
CA ASN A 178 20.71 -3.32 19.25
C ASN A 178 20.16 -2.17 20.11
N VAL A 179 18.94 -1.70 19.80
CA VAL A 179 18.35 -0.56 20.53
C VAL A 179 18.14 -0.85 22.02
N LYS A 180 18.05 -2.11 22.44
CA LYS A 180 17.91 -2.51 23.86
C LYS A 180 19.24 -2.68 24.60
N ASP A 181 20.39 -2.69 23.92
CA ASP A 181 21.70 -2.87 24.56
C ASP A 181 22.38 -1.52 24.81
N PRO A 182 22.47 -1.04 26.07
CA PRO A 182 23.12 0.22 26.39
C PRO A 182 24.59 0.30 25.97
N ASN A 183 25.28 -0.85 25.86
CA ASN A 183 26.68 -0.89 25.44
C ASN A 183 26.84 -0.60 23.94
N GLN A 184 25.78 -0.81 23.15
CA GLN A 184 25.79 -0.57 21.71
C GLN A 184 25.10 0.74 21.34
N ASN A 185 24.07 1.14 22.09
CA ASN A 185 23.15 2.21 21.69
C ASN A 185 23.53 3.62 22.20
N GLY A 186 24.70 3.76 22.84
CA GLY A 186 25.17 5.02 23.41
C GLY A 186 24.80 5.24 24.89
N GLY A 187 24.46 4.17 25.62
CA GLY A 187 24.22 4.20 27.06
C GLY A 187 22.77 4.47 27.47
N TYR A 188 21.80 4.34 26.56
CA TYR A 188 20.40 4.68 26.82
C TYR A 188 19.56 3.44 27.16
N PRO A 189 18.75 3.47 28.23
CA PRO A 189 17.92 2.33 28.57
C PRO A 189 16.67 2.26 27.68
N VAL A 190 16.49 1.13 26.99
CA VAL A 190 15.31 0.80 26.19
C VAL A 190 14.97 -0.67 26.44
N TYR A 191 13.71 -0.95 26.70
CA TYR A 191 13.20 -2.24 27.16
C TYR A 191 12.21 -2.83 26.14
N GLY A 192 11.40 -1.98 25.48
CA GLY A 192 10.35 -2.44 24.58
C GLY A 192 9.30 -3.33 25.29
N ASP A 193 8.94 -2.98 26.52
CA ASP A 193 8.03 -3.70 27.42
C ASP A 193 6.62 -3.06 27.53
N ASN A 194 6.35 -2.01 26.74
CA ASN A 194 5.13 -1.19 26.76
C ASN A 194 4.82 -0.49 28.10
N ALA A 195 5.67 -0.60 29.11
CA ALA A 195 5.36 -0.15 30.47
C ALA A 195 5.72 1.32 30.73
N ARG A 196 6.60 1.90 29.90
CA ARG A 196 7.14 3.25 30.09
C ARG A 196 7.24 4.00 28.77
N ASP A 197 7.31 5.32 28.86
CA ASP A 197 7.64 6.16 27.71
C ASP A 197 9.12 6.00 27.32
N GLU A 198 9.36 5.57 26.09
CA GLU A 198 10.70 5.38 25.53
C GLU A 198 11.07 6.47 24.50
N SER A 199 10.18 7.44 24.24
CA SER A 199 10.36 8.48 23.21
C SER A 199 11.70 9.18 23.31
N GLY A 200 12.06 9.64 24.51
CA GLY A 200 13.30 10.39 24.74
C GLY A 200 14.56 9.55 24.55
N ASN A 201 14.53 8.27 24.91
CA ASN A 201 15.69 7.38 24.77
C ASN A 201 15.83 6.90 23.34
N LEU A 202 14.74 6.48 22.69
CA LEU A 202 14.75 6.06 21.29
C LEU A 202 15.18 7.18 20.35
N ASN A 203 14.73 8.41 20.57
CA ASN A 203 15.22 9.57 19.81
C ASN A 203 16.76 9.70 19.89
N ARG A 204 17.36 9.51 21.08
CA ARG A 204 18.82 9.57 21.25
C ARG A 204 19.53 8.39 20.62
N VAL A 205 18.96 7.18 20.73
CA VAL A 205 19.49 5.96 20.11
C VAL A 205 19.49 6.07 18.59
N LEU A 206 18.40 6.52 17.96
CA LEU A 206 18.32 6.68 16.52
C LEU A 206 19.27 7.76 16.00
N GLN A 207 19.39 8.89 16.71
CA GLN A 207 20.39 9.91 16.39
C GLN A 207 21.82 9.39 16.53
N TYR A 208 22.09 8.57 17.56
CA TYR A 208 23.39 7.94 17.75
C TYR A 208 23.69 6.97 16.59
N ALA A 209 22.77 6.07 16.25
CA ALA A 209 22.93 5.12 15.15
C ALA A 209 23.18 5.81 13.80
N ALA A 210 22.38 6.84 13.47
CA ALA A 210 22.56 7.62 12.25
C ALA A 210 23.94 8.31 12.20
N ARG A 211 24.38 8.93 13.30
CA ARG A 211 25.72 9.56 13.39
C ARG A 211 26.86 8.56 13.22
N GLN A 212 26.70 7.33 13.73
CA GLN A 212 27.69 6.27 13.59
C GLN A 212 27.61 5.54 12.25
N GLY A 213 26.63 5.86 11.40
CA GLY A 213 26.37 5.13 10.15
C GLY A 213 25.95 3.67 10.37
N LYS A 214 25.36 3.35 11.53
CA LYS A 214 24.98 1.99 11.93
C LYS A 214 23.50 1.72 11.64
N ILE A 215 23.17 0.44 11.50
CA ILE A 215 21.80 -0.03 11.33
C ILE A 215 21.19 -0.22 12.72
N ALA A 216 20.09 0.47 13.02
CA ALA A 216 19.36 0.27 14.26
C ALA A 216 18.52 -1.01 14.15
N TYR A 217 18.93 -2.05 14.88
CA TYR A 217 18.19 -3.28 15.05
C TYR A 217 17.23 -3.14 16.22
N PHE A 218 15.94 -3.31 15.96
CA PHE A 218 14.89 -3.34 16.98
C PHE A 218 14.55 -4.80 17.30
N PRO A 219 15.03 -5.38 18.42
CA PRO A 219 14.54 -6.68 18.86
C PRO A 219 13.03 -6.66 19.04
N PHE A 220 12.41 -7.84 19.00
CA PHE A 220 10.97 -7.95 19.22
C PHE A 220 10.57 -7.28 20.55
N GLY A 221 9.46 -6.55 20.51
CA GLY A 221 8.99 -5.78 21.65
C GLY A 221 8.02 -4.68 21.25
N LYS A 222 7.42 -4.07 22.26
CA LYS A 222 6.49 -2.96 22.13
C LYS A 222 7.08 -1.73 22.82
N TYR A 223 7.51 -0.80 22.00
CA TYR A 223 8.20 0.41 22.39
C TYR A 223 7.17 1.54 22.47
N ARG A 224 6.69 1.79 23.68
CA ARG A 224 5.69 2.85 23.92
C ARG A 224 6.34 4.21 23.79
N VAL A 225 5.69 5.10 23.05
CA VAL A 225 6.13 6.50 22.87
C VAL A 225 4.98 7.43 23.25
N ASP A 226 5.21 8.29 24.24
CA ASP A 226 4.25 9.32 24.67
C ASP A 226 4.49 10.66 23.97
N ASP A 227 5.55 10.76 23.15
CA ASP A 227 5.88 11.92 22.32
C ASP A 227 6.45 11.47 20.97
N THR A 228 6.56 12.39 20.00
CA THR A 228 7.02 12.07 18.64
C THR A 228 8.40 11.40 18.63
N LEU A 229 8.48 10.21 18.03
CA LEU A 229 9.72 9.56 17.66
C LEU A 229 10.20 10.09 16.30
N LEU A 230 11.30 10.85 16.31
CA LEU A 230 11.97 11.34 15.10
C LEU A 230 12.95 10.28 14.59
N ILE A 231 12.75 9.83 13.36
CA ILE A 231 13.74 9.07 12.59
C ILE A 231 14.59 10.10 11.83
N PRO A 232 15.85 10.34 12.21
CA PRO A 232 16.69 11.36 11.61
C PRO A 232 17.23 10.94 10.24
N VAL A 233 17.71 11.93 9.47
CA VAL A 233 18.45 11.69 8.22
C VAL A 233 19.66 10.78 8.48
N GLY A 234 19.88 9.81 7.59
CA GLY A 234 20.93 8.80 7.68
C GLY A 234 20.49 7.50 8.36
N SER A 235 19.24 7.39 8.80
CA SER A 235 18.76 6.21 9.52
C SER A 235 18.61 4.98 8.62
N ARG A 236 18.96 3.81 9.17
CA ARG A 236 18.61 2.48 8.66
C ARG A 236 18.07 1.67 9.82
N ILE A 237 16.86 1.14 9.68
CA ILE A 237 16.11 0.48 10.75
C ILE A 237 15.61 -0.87 10.25
N VAL A 238 15.80 -1.91 11.05
CA VAL A 238 15.23 -3.24 10.84
C VAL A 238 14.65 -3.77 12.15
N GLY A 239 13.41 -4.23 12.10
CA GLY A 239 12.75 -4.88 13.22
C GLY A 239 12.87 -6.41 13.19
N GLU A 240 12.84 -7.02 14.36
CA GLU A 240 12.67 -8.46 14.54
C GLU A 240 11.19 -8.76 14.74
N ALA A 241 10.58 -9.50 13.80
CA ALA A 241 9.20 -9.94 13.86
C ALA A 241 8.19 -8.80 14.12
N TRP A 242 8.28 -7.71 13.33
CA TRP A 242 7.43 -6.52 13.47
C TRP A 242 7.53 -5.86 14.85
N ALA A 243 8.76 -5.54 15.27
CA ALA A 243 9.00 -4.69 16.44
C ALA A 243 8.12 -3.43 16.37
N THR A 244 7.42 -3.14 17.47
CA THR A 244 6.25 -2.26 17.44
C THR A 244 6.52 -0.94 18.14
N ILE A 245 6.40 0.19 17.42
CA ILE A 245 6.29 1.52 18.04
C ILE A 245 4.81 1.79 18.35
N SER A 246 4.49 2.09 19.61
CA SER A 246 3.12 2.28 20.07
C SER A 246 2.91 3.68 20.64
N GLY A 247 2.19 4.53 19.91
CA GLY A 247 1.81 5.86 20.39
C GLY A 247 0.85 5.79 21.58
N SER A 248 1.05 6.66 22.57
CA SER A 248 0.22 6.75 23.77
C SER A 248 0.21 8.18 24.34
N GLY A 249 -0.71 8.45 25.27
CA GLY A 249 -0.72 9.68 26.05
C GLY A 249 -1.32 10.91 25.35
N LYS A 250 -1.44 11.99 26.13
CA LYS A 250 -2.19 13.21 25.78
C LYS A 250 -1.68 13.96 24.56
N ASN A 251 -0.42 13.75 24.19
CA ASN A 251 0.23 14.46 23.09
C ASN A 251 -0.39 14.16 21.72
N PHE A 252 -1.14 13.05 21.60
CA PHE A 252 -1.78 12.63 20.37
C PHE A 252 -3.31 12.64 20.45
N GLN A 253 -3.90 13.28 21.46
CA GLN A 253 -5.35 13.27 21.66
C GLN A 253 -6.09 14.41 20.97
N ASP A 254 -5.41 15.48 20.56
CA ASP A 254 -6.03 16.68 19.98
C ASP A 254 -6.14 16.59 18.45
N PRO A 255 -7.34 16.42 17.89
CA PRO A 255 -7.54 16.34 16.43
C PRO A 255 -7.45 17.70 15.73
N SER A 256 -7.48 18.81 16.48
CA SER A 256 -7.32 20.15 15.92
C SER A 256 -5.85 20.52 15.69
N ASN A 257 -4.95 19.82 16.37
CA ASN A 257 -3.50 19.94 16.22
C ASN A 257 -2.87 18.54 16.15
N PRO A 258 -3.13 17.78 15.07
CA PRO A 258 -2.67 16.41 14.96
C PRO A 258 -1.14 16.35 14.90
N ARG A 259 -0.56 15.32 15.51
CA ARG A 259 0.88 15.16 15.70
C ARG A 259 1.35 13.77 15.27
N PRO A 260 2.53 13.65 14.64
CA PRO A 260 3.07 12.37 14.27
C PRO A 260 3.54 11.58 15.49
N VAL A 261 3.13 10.32 15.60
CA VAL A 261 3.71 9.35 16.53
C VAL A 261 5.14 9.04 16.07
N VAL A 262 5.30 8.68 14.79
CA VAL A 262 6.61 8.55 14.14
C VAL A 262 6.75 9.57 13.03
N LYS A 263 7.84 10.35 13.08
CA LYS A 263 8.17 11.38 12.10
C LYS A 263 9.48 11.03 11.39
N VAL A 264 9.43 10.77 10.09
CA VAL A 264 10.60 10.44 9.26
C VAL A 264 11.15 11.71 8.61
N GLY A 265 12.26 12.17 9.17
CA GLY A 265 12.90 13.44 8.83
C GLY A 265 12.05 14.66 9.16
N ASN A 266 12.65 15.83 9.02
CA ASN A 266 11.97 17.11 9.06
C ASN A 266 11.61 17.57 7.64
N ARG A 267 10.75 18.59 7.58
CA ARG A 267 10.36 19.20 6.31
C ARG A 267 11.60 19.78 5.63
N GLY A 268 11.83 19.37 4.37
CA GLY A 268 12.96 19.82 3.57
C GLY A 268 14.26 19.02 3.78
N ASP A 269 14.28 18.07 4.70
CA ASP A 269 15.40 17.14 4.81
C ASP A 269 15.50 16.28 3.53
N VAL A 270 16.73 16.04 3.08
CA VAL A 270 17.03 15.15 1.94
C VAL A 270 18.15 14.20 2.34
N GLY A 271 17.98 12.90 2.11
CA GLY A 271 18.98 11.90 2.46
C GLY A 271 18.41 10.49 2.54
N THR A 272 18.94 9.66 3.45
CA THR A 272 18.51 8.27 3.62
C THR A 272 17.68 8.10 4.89
N ALA A 273 16.56 7.37 4.78
CA ALA A 273 15.82 6.82 5.91
C ALA A 273 15.15 5.51 5.46
N GLN A 274 15.78 4.39 5.74
CA GLN A 274 15.32 3.05 5.33
C GLN A 274 14.74 2.32 6.53
N ILE A 275 13.49 1.88 6.42
CA ILE A 275 12.74 1.24 7.52
C ILE A 275 12.15 -0.06 7.00
N GLN A 276 12.40 -1.17 7.70
CA GLN A 276 11.79 -2.46 7.34
C GLN A 276 11.41 -3.29 8.57
N ASP A 277 10.43 -4.17 8.38
CA ASP A 277 10.00 -5.16 9.38
C ASP A 277 9.56 -4.52 10.71
N MET A 278 8.93 -3.34 10.63
CA MET A 278 8.42 -2.60 11.78
C MET A 278 6.90 -2.57 11.79
N ARG A 279 6.33 -2.41 12.99
CA ARG A 279 4.91 -2.10 13.17
C ARG A 279 4.73 -0.76 13.87
N PHE A 280 3.76 0.02 13.42
CA PHE A 280 3.38 1.30 14.02
C PHE A 280 1.91 1.27 14.43
N THR A 281 1.62 1.70 15.64
CA THR A 281 0.26 1.59 16.20
C THR A 281 -0.02 2.67 17.25
N VAL A 282 -1.26 2.72 17.73
CA VAL A 282 -1.71 3.46 18.91
C VAL A 282 -2.22 2.50 19.98
N SER A 283 -2.05 2.83 21.26
CA SER A 283 -2.53 1.98 22.37
C SER A 283 -3.84 2.45 23.00
N ASP A 284 -4.37 3.58 22.55
CA ASP A 284 -5.51 4.29 23.18
C ASP A 284 -6.28 5.08 22.10
N VAL A 285 -7.38 5.74 22.47
CA VAL A 285 -8.13 6.65 21.60
C VAL A 285 -7.34 7.95 21.41
N LEU A 286 -6.55 8.02 20.35
CA LEU A 286 -5.63 9.14 20.06
C LEU A 286 -6.07 9.90 18.82
N SER A 287 -7.14 10.69 18.95
CA SER A 287 -7.78 11.34 17.79
C SER A 287 -6.92 12.37 17.04
N GLY A 288 -5.78 12.78 17.59
CA GLY A 288 -4.76 13.61 16.95
C GLY A 288 -3.54 12.84 16.42
N ALA A 289 -3.52 11.51 16.49
CA ALA A 289 -2.36 10.73 16.06
C ALA A 289 -2.27 10.62 14.52
N ILE A 290 -1.17 11.12 13.94
CA ILE A 290 -0.70 10.67 12.63
C ILE A 290 0.31 9.56 12.91
N ILE A 291 -0.02 8.30 12.61
CA ILE A 291 0.78 7.17 13.11
C ILE A 291 2.18 7.18 12.49
N LEU A 292 2.26 7.37 11.17
CA LEU A 292 3.52 7.46 10.45
C LEU A 292 3.52 8.62 9.46
N GLN A 293 4.43 9.58 9.64
CA GLN A 293 4.56 10.74 8.76
C GLN A 293 5.95 10.82 8.13
N PHE A 294 6.00 10.86 6.81
CA PHE A 294 7.22 11.14 6.04
C PHE A 294 7.27 12.60 5.62
N ASN A 295 8.37 13.28 5.95
CA ASN A 295 8.61 14.67 5.55
C ASN A 295 9.81 14.84 4.62
N MET A 296 10.76 13.89 4.66
CA MET A 296 12.01 13.98 3.91
C MET A 296 11.93 13.31 2.54
N ALA A 297 12.83 13.73 1.64
CA ALA A 297 12.99 13.15 0.31
C ALA A 297 14.29 12.32 0.21
N GLY A 298 14.28 11.30 -0.65
CA GLY A 298 15.48 10.60 -1.08
C GLY A 298 16.27 11.37 -2.13
N ASN A 299 17.59 11.14 -2.24
CA ASN A 299 18.36 11.65 -3.39
C ASN A 299 18.10 10.80 -4.65
N LYS A 300 17.80 9.52 -4.44
CA LYS A 300 17.42 8.54 -5.46
C LYS A 300 16.29 7.65 -4.94
N PRO A 301 15.56 6.94 -5.82
CA PRO A 301 14.56 5.98 -5.41
C PRO A 301 15.11 5.00 -4.35
N GLY A 302 14.35 4.73 -3.29
CA GLY A 302 14.73 3.81 -2.21
C GLY A 302 15.65 4.37 -1.12
N ASP A 303 16.13 5.61 -1.24
CA ASP A 303 16.88 6.25 -0.14
C ASP A 303 15.98 6.51 1.07
N VAL A 304 14.75 6.97 0.85
CA VAL A 304 13.70 7.09 1.87
C VAL A 304 12.63 6.07 1.56
N ALA A 305 12.46 5.09 2.44
CA ALA A 305 11.65 3.93 2.12
C ALA A 305 11.12 3.16 3.33
N LEU A 306 10.02 2.43 3.07
CA LEU A 306 9.33 1.56 4.01
C LEU A 306 9.04 0.22 3.35
N TRP A 307 9.57 -0.87 3.90
CA TRP A 307 9.34 -2.23 3.42
C TRP A 307 8.69 -3.11 4.50
N ASN A 308 7.86 -4.08 4.08
CA ASN A 308 7.39 -5.20 4.91
C ASN A 308 6.86 -4.78 6.29
N SER A 309 6.15 -3.65 6.35
CA SER A 309 5.79 -2.99 7.60
C SER A 309 4.29 -2.83 7.75
N LEU A 310 3.85 -2.72 9.00
CA LEU A 310 2.44 -2.66 9.36
C LEU A 310 2.12 -1.34 10.01
N VAL A 311 1.00 -0.74 9.65
CA VAL A 311 0.35 0.33 10.40
C VAL A 311 -1.00 -0.21 10.84
N THR A 312 -1.22 -0.32 12.14
CA THR A 312 -2.43 -0.96 12.69
C THR A 312 -3.14 -0.04 13.66
N VAL A 313 -4.48 -0.12 13.72
CA VAL A 313 -5.29 0.59 14.71
C VAL A 313 -6.28 -0.38 15.36
N GLY A 314 -6.02 -0.76 16.61
CA GLY A 314 -6.86 -1.69 17.36
C GLY A 314 -6.64 -3.16 17.00
N GLY A 315 -7.42 -4.03 17.65
CA GLY A 315 -7.55 -5.45 17.36
C GLY A 315 -6.43 -6.35 17.90
N THR A 316 -5.34 -5.82 18.44
CA THR A 316 -4.14 -6.62 18.79
C THR A 316 -3.77 -6.48 20.26
N ARG A 317 -3.05 -7.43 20.85
CA ARG A 317 -2.64 -7.32 22.25
C ARG A 317 -1.88 -6.03 22.56
N GLY A 318 -2.20 -5.47 23.72
CA GLY A 318 -1.62 -4.26 24.26
C GLY A 318 -2.30 -2.97 23.79
N ASP A 319 -3.45 -3.04 23.12
CA ASP A 319 -4.37 -1.93 22.88
C ASP A 319 -5.63 -2.02 23.75
N ASP A 320 -5.57 -2.74 24.87
CA ASP A 320 -6.71 -3.05 25.74
C ASP A 320 -7.58 -1.82 26.08
N ALA A 321 -6.95 -0.66 26.28
CA ALA A 321 -7.66 0.60 26.53
C ALA A 321 -8.49 1.07 25.32
N LEU A 322 -7.93 0.99 24.11
CA LEU A 322 -8.63 1.28 22.86
C LEU A 322 -9.76 0.28 22.65
N THR A 323 -9.47 -1.02 22.76
CA THR A 323 -10.48 -2.07 22.55
C THR A 323 -11.64 -1.96 23.55
N ALA A 324 -11.36 -1.64 24.82
CA ALA A 324 -12.40 -1.43 25.84
C ALA A 324 -13.23 -0.15 25.61
N ALA A 325 -12.65 0.91 25.02
CA ALA A 325 -13.34 2.16 24.74
C ALA A 325 -14.26 2.07 23.51
N CYS A 326 -13.92 1.22 22.54
CA CYS A 326 -14.49 1.26 21.19
C CYS A 326 -15.51 0.17 20.95
N THR A 327 -16.66 0.29 21.61
CA THR A 327 -17.72 -0.73 21.58
C THR A 327 -19.07 -0.20 21.08
N ASP A 328 -19.27 1.11 21.01
CA ASP A 328 -20.56 1.72 20.67
C ASP A 328 -20.69 2.01 19.15
N PRO A 329 -21.57 1.31 18.41
CA PRO A 329 -21.79 1.55 16.98
C PRO A 329 -22.53 2.86 16.67
N SER A 330 -23.05 3.57 17.67
CA SER A 330 -23.64 4.91 17.47
C SER A 330 -22.63 6.03 17.70
N ASN A 331 -21.43 5.69 18.18
CA ASN A 331 -20.37 6.62 18.54
C ASN A 331 -19.01 5.93 18.39
N GLU A 332 -18.64 5.67 17.14
CA GLU A 332 -17.36 5.05 16.80
C GLU A 332 -16.19 5.86 17.36
N CYS A 333 -15.18 5.17 17.87
CA CYS A 333 -14.01 5.83 18.44
C CYS A 333 -13.18 6.53 17.38
N ARG A 334 -12.86 7.81 17.63
CA ARG A 334 -11.84 8.55 16.91
C ARG A 334 -10.43 8.10 17.32
N ALA A 335 -10.03 6.90 16.90
CA ALA A 335 -8.83 6.22 17.41
C ALA A 335 -7.51 6.80 16.90
N ALA A 336 -7.49 7.28 15.65
CA ALA A 336 -6.32 7.90 15.02
C ALA A 336 -6.75 8.92 13.96
N PHE A 337 -5.91 9.92 13.73
CA PHE A 337 -6.14 10.96 12.72
C PHE A 337 -5.71 10.50 11.32
N LEU A 338 -4.51 9.93 11.16
CA LEU A 338 -4.08 9.33 9.90
C LEU A 338 -3.26 8.08 10.16
N GLY A 339 -3.40 7.07 9.31
CA GLY A 339 -2.47 5.94 9.28
C GLY A 339 -1.10 6.38 8.79
N ILE A 340 -1.03 6.82 7.52
CA ILE A 340 0.20 7.24 6.87
C ILE A 340 0.02 8.62 6.23
N HIS A 341 0.99 9.51 6.41
CA HIS A 341 1.04 10.81 5.74
C HIS A 341 2.37 10.99 4.99
N LEU A 342 2.28 11.15 3.67
CA LEU A 342 3.41 11.56 2.83
C LEU A 342 3.28 13.05 2.56
N ALA A 343 4.01 13.86 3.33
CA ALA A 343 3.92 15.31 3.25
C ALA A 343 4.48 15.85 1.92
N ALA A 344 4.15 17.09 1.58
CA ALA A 344 4.50 17.69 0.30
C ALA A 344 6.00 17.66 -0.06
N THR A 345 6.88 17.75 0.94
CA THR A 345 8.33 17.73 0.76
C THR A 345 8.93 16.32 0.70
N SER A 346 8.10 15.28 0.79
CA SER A 346 8.58 13.89 0.78
C SER A 346 8.73 13.33 -0.63
N SER A 347 9.57 12.31 -0.76
CA SER A 347 9.71 11.42 -1.93
C SER A 347 10.10 10.05 -1.38
N VAL A 348 9.19 9.09 -1.49
CA VAL A 348 9.23 7.85 -0.69
C VAL A 348 8.98 6.63 -1.57
N TYR A 349 9.72 5.55 -1.30
CA TYR A 349 9.45 4.22 -1.83
C TYR A 349 8.80 3.34 -0.76
N ILE A 350 7.58 2.89 -0.99
CA ILE A 350 6.79 2.05 -0.08
C ILE A 350 6.58 0.72 -0.75
N GLU A 351 6.81 -0.37 -0.02
CA GLU A 351 6.61 -1.71 -0.53
C GLU A 351 6.07 -2.67 0.53
N ASN A 352 5.05 -3.43 0.16
CA ASN A 352 4.43 -4.47 0.99
C ASN A 352 4.05 -3.92 2.38
N VAL A 353 3.15 -2.93 2.38
CA VAL A 353 2.69 -2.24 3.59
C VAL A 353 1.20 -2.44 3.78
N TRP A 354 0.82 -2.88 4.97
CA TRP A 354 -0.57 -3.04 5.36
C TRP A 354 -0.94 -1.98 6.40
N ASN A 355 -1.85 -1.09 6.02
CA ASN A 355 -2.40 0.01 6.80
C ASN A 355 -3.85 -0.33 7.16
N TRP A 356 -4.06 -0.85 8.37
CA TRP A 356 -5.29 -1.55 8.72
C TRP A 356 -5.90 -0.99 10.01
N VAL A 357 -7.19 -0.69 9.94
CA VAL A 357 -8.02 -0.47 11.13
C VAL A 357 -8.73 -1.76 11.45
N ALA A 358 -8.70 -2.17 12.72
CA ALA A 358 -9.22 -3.47 13.11
C ALA A 358 -10.71 -3.63 12.83
N ASP A 359 -11.02 -4.50 11.87
CA ASP A 359 -12.35 -5.05 11.70
C ASP A 359 -12.56 -6.29 12.59
N HIS A 360 -11.51 -7.00 13.01
CA HIS A 360 -11.62 -8.08 14.00
C HIS A 360 -10.36 -8.18 14.84
N SER A 361 -10.39 -8.99 15.91
CA SER A 361 -9.19 -9.35 16.65
C SER A 361 -8.58 -10.63 16.03
N PRO A 362 -7.30 -10.63 15.59
CA PRO A 362 -6.63 -11.84 15.16
C PRO A 362 -6.10 -12.67 16.34
N GLU A 363 -6.21 -12.17 17.58
CA GLU A 363 -5.55 -12.75 18.77
C GLU A 363 -6.53 -13.18 19.86
N SER A 364 -7.83 -12.96 19.66
CA SER A 364 -8.90 -13.32 20.60
C SER A 364 -10.28 -13.29 19.93
N ASP A 365 -11.25 -13.99 20.53
CA ASP A 365 -12.67 -13.86 20.18
C ASP A 365 -13.32 -12.59 20.80
N ALA A 366 -12.52 -11.54 21.02
CA ALA A 366 -13.00 -10.29 21.59
C ALA A 366 -14.11 -9.71 20.70
N PRO A 367 -15.11 -9.00 21.29
CA PRO A 367 -16.17 -8.41 20.51
C PRO A 367 -15.61 -7.42 19.49
N THR A 368 -16.34 -7.29 18.39
CA THR A 368 -16.11 -6.30 17.35
C THR A 368 -15.77 -4.92 17.90
N THR A 369 -14.64 -4.36 17.44
CA THR A 369 -14.24 -2.98 17.72
C THR A 369 -14.98 -1.97 16.81
N ARG A 370 -15.45 -0.87 17.40
CA ARG A 370 -16.14 0.25 16.74
C ARG A 370 -15.19 1.42 16.57
N ILE A 371 -14.31 1.32 15.59
CA ILE A 371 -13.22 2.27 15.36
C ILE A 371 -13.47 3.08 14.09
N ALA A 372 -13.38 4.40 14.23
CA ALA A 372 -13.34 5.37 13.15
C ALA A 372 -11.98 6.09 13.16
N ALA A 373 -10.91 5.46 12.65
CA ALA A 373 -9.68 6.18 12.32
C ALA A 373 -9.90 6.99 11.03
N LYS A 374 -9.58 8.29 11.03
CA LYS A 374 -10.13 9.22 10.04
C LYS A 374 -9.73 8.91 8.59
N GLY A 375 -8.43 8.84 8.28
CA GLY A 375 -7.95 8.59 6.91
C GLY A 375 -6.78 7.62 6.85
N GLY A 376 -6.73 6.80 5.80
CA GLY A 376 -5.72 5.76 5.61
C GLY A 376 -4.35 6.33 5.27
N MET A 377 -4.04 6.40 3.98
CA MET A 377 -2.85 7.06 3.47
C MET A 377 -3.21 8.39 2.80
N LEU A 378 -2.68 9.50 3.31
CA LEU A 378 -2.72 10.81 2.66
C LEU A 378 -1.38 11.08 1.97
N VAL A 379 -1.42 11.34 0.67
CA VAL A 379 -0.25 11.67 -0.15
C VAL A 379 -0.40 13.07 -0.71
N GLU A 380 0.52 13.94 -0.33
CA GLU A 380 0.66 15.30 -0.84
C GLU A 380 2.03 15.52 -1.50
N ALA A 381 2.84 14.47 -1.59
CA ALA A 381 4.21 14.48 -2.09
C ALA A 381 4.32 15.11 -3.50
N THR A 382 5.26 16.05 -3.64
CA THR A 382 5.57 16.73 -4.91
C THR A 382 7.08 16.90 -5.15
N ALA A 383 7.92 16.57 -4.17
CA ALA A 383 9.37 16.85 -4.22
C ALA A 383 10.15 15.96 -5.20
N GLY A 384 9.58 14.82 -5.61
CA GLY A 384 10.24 13.83 -6.45
C GLY A 384 9.26 12.75 -6.88
N GLY A 385 9.77 11.54 -7.18
CA GLY A 385 8.92 10.37 -7.40
C GLY A 385 8.40 9.80 -6.07
N THR A 386 7.19 9.24 -6.10
CA THR A 386 6.63 8.44 -5.01
C THR A 386 6.18 7.10 -5.57
N TRP A 387 6.65 6.02 -4.97
CA TRP A 387 6.42 4.65 -5.42
C TRP A 387 5.70 3.88 -4.33
N ILE A 388 4.50 3.40 -4.61
CA ILE A 388 3.67 2.67 -3.65
C ILE A 388 3.39 1.29 -4.24
N HIS A 389 4.22 0.32 -3.87
CA HIS A 389 4.17 -1.04 -4.36
C HIS A 389 3.48 -1.97 -3.33
N GLY A 390 2.21 -2.30 -3.56
CA GLY A 390 1.48 -3.26 -2.73
C GLY A 390 1.07 -2.65 -1.40
N LEU A 391 0.15 -1.68 -1.49
CA LEU A 391 -0.49 -1.07 -0.34
C LEU A 391 -1.84 -1.77 -0.09
N GLY A 392 -2.01 -2.36 1.09
CA GLY A 392 -3.33 -2.64 1.64
C GLY A 392 -3.70 -1.48 2.56
N SER A 393 -4.78 -0.75 2.26
CA SER A 393 -5.29 0.27 3.18
C SER A 393 -6.78 0.06 3.44
N GLU A 394 -7.14 -0.26 4.67
CA GLU A 394 -8.45 -0.85 4.95
C GLU A 394 -9.14 -0.22 6.17
N HIS A 395 -10.46 -0.10 6.05
CA HIS A 395 -11.39 0.28 7.10
C HIS A 395 -11.15 1.66 7.73
N PHE A 396 -10.37 2.53 7.11
CA PHE A 396 -10.34 3.93 7.48
C PHE A 396 -11.66 4.61 7.12
N TRP A 397 -12.04 5.58 7.93
CA TRP A 397 -13.40 6.09 7.97
C TRP A 397 -13.77 6.94 6.73
N LEU A 398 -12.89 7.83 6.29
CA LEU A 398 -13.18 8.75 5.19
C LEU A 398 -12.59 8.29 3.85
N TYR A 399 -11.41 7.70 3.87
CA TYR A 399 -10.73 7.21 2.68
C TYR A 399 -9.61 6.22 3.03
N GLN A 400 -9.31 5.32 2.10
CA GLN A 400 -8.19 4.40 2.18
C GLN A 400 -6.93 5.02 1.59
N LEU A 401 -7.02 5.60 0.39
CA LEU A 401 -5.95 6.39 -0.23
C LEU A 401 -6.48 7.75 -0.69
N ASN A 402 -5.84 8.83 -0.25
CA ASN A 402 -6.09 10.19 -0.71
C ASN A 402 -4.85 10.77 -1.39
N LEU A 403 -4.94 11.05 -2.69
CA LEU A 403 -3.90 11.78 -3.43
C LEU A 403 -4.35 13.22 -3.60
N ARG A 404 -3.78 14.12 -2.80
CA ARG A 404 -4.20 15.52 -2.73
C ARG A 404 -3.11 16.42 -3.29
N LYS A 405 -3.33 16.93 -4.52
CA LYS A 405 -2.37 17.77 -5.24
C LYS A 405 -0.97 17.13 -5.37
N ALA A 406 -0.88 15.81 -5.21
CA ALA A 406 0.36 15.08 -5.33
C ALA A 406 0.82 15.05 -6.80
N SER A 407 2.12 14.87 -7.01
CA SER A 407 2.66 14.70 -8.35
C SER A 407 3.72 13.63 -8.42
N ASN A 408 3.80 12.97 -9.58
CA ASN A 408 4.76 11.90 -9.83
C ASN A 408 4.57 10.74 -8.84
N VAL A 409 3.40 10.12 -8.88
CA VAL A 409 3.03 9.01 -7.98
C VAL A 409 2.69 7.79 -8.81
N VAL A 410 3.24 6.63 -8.45
CA VAL A 410 2.80 5.33 -8.96
C VAL A 410 2.28 4.46 -7.83
N VAL A 411 1.15 3.81 -8.07
CA VAL A 411 0.51 2.86 -7.13
C VAL A 411 0.28 1.53 -7.86
N THR A 412 0.87 0.45 -7.36
CA THR A 412 0.77 -0.91 -7.95
C THR A 412 0.89 -1.96 -6.84
N LEU A 413 -0.06 -2.80 -6.48
CA LEU A 413 -1.50 -2.62 -6.52
C LEU A 413 -1.94 -1.80 -5.28
N LEU A 414 -3.14 -1.22 -5.33
CA LEU A 414 -3.87 -0.81 -4.12
C LEU A 414 -4.92 -1.88 -3.81
N GLN A 415 -4.87 -2.47 -2.62
CA GLN A 415 -5.98 -3.21 -2.05
C GLN A 415 -6.64 -2.35 -0.98
N SER A 416 -7.97 -2.36 -0.93
CA SER A 416 -8.72 -1.52 0.00
C SER A 416 -10.06 -2.11 0.40
N GLU A 417 -10.48 -1.90 1.64
CA GLU A 417 -11.81 -2.26 2.12
C GLU A 417 -12.50 -1.09 2.80
N THR A 418 -13.80 -0.95 2.58
CA THR A 418 -14.62 0.00 3.33
C THR A 418 -14.80 -0.47 4.77
N ASN A 419 -14.91 0.45 5.72
CA ASN A 419 -15.20 0.09 7.11
C ASN A 419 -16.57 -0.57 7.21
N TYR A 420 -16.64 -1.75 7.86
CA TYR A 420 -17.84 -2.59 7.86
C TYR A 420 -19.03 -1.99 8.63
N ASP A 421 -18.77 -0.94 9.41
CA ASP A 421 -19.79 -0.25 10.19
C ASP A 421 -20.47 0.86 9.37
N GLN A 422 -20.04 1.07 8.12
CA GLN A 422 -20.61 2.03 7.18
C GLN A 422 -21.58 1.38 6.18
N GLY A 423 -22.55 2.15 5.72
CA GLY A 423 -23.53 1.73 4.70
C GLY A 423 -24.96 2.10 5.08
N SER A 424 -25.93 1.57 4.35
CA SER A 424 -27.35 1.95 4.50
C SER A 424 -27.89 1.75 5.92
N ASN A 425 -27.42 0.70 6.62
CA ASN A 425 -27.90 0.34 7.95
C ASN A 425 -26.99 0.85 9.08
N THR A 426 -26.08 1.79 8.81
CA THR A 426 -25.23 2.38 9.85
C THR A 426 -26.05 3.20 10.85
N LYS A 427 -25.61 3.24 12.11
CA LYS A 427 -26.18 4.12 13.14
C LYS A 427 -25.61 5.53 13.10
N GLN A 428 -24.42 5.69 12.51
CA GLN A 428 -23.77 6.98 12.34
C GLN A 428 -23.17 7.10 10.93
N ALA A 429 -23.73 8.02 10.13
CA ALA A 429 -23.26 8.22 8.77
C ALA A 429 -21.96 9.04 8.74
N ALA A 430 -21.00 8.64 7.90
CA ALA A 430 -19.82 9.44 7.62
C ALA A 430 -20.24 10.83 7.06
N PRO A 431 -19.51 11.91 7.39
CA PRO A 431 -18.18 11.92 8.02
C PRO A 431 -18.16 11.80 9.55
N ALA A 432 -19.31 11.88 10.24
CA ALA A 432 -19.36 11.68 11.69
C ALA A 432 -18.73 10.31 12.06
N PRO A 433 -17.89 10.22 13.11
CA PRO A 433 -17.77 11.16 14.24
C PRO A 433 -16.78 12.31 13.95
N TRP A 434 -16.19 12.34 12.77
CA TRP A 434 -15.26 13.37 12.36
C TRP A 434 -16.00 14.58 11.78
N ALA A 435 -15.45 15.77 12.05
CA ALA A 435 -15.69 16.91 11.20
C ALA A 435 -14.74 16.79 10.00
N ALA A 436 -15.30 16.68 8.79
CA ALA A 436 -14.49 16.74 7.58
C ALA A 436 -13.84 18.11 7.45
N ASP A 437 -12.57 18.13 7.06
CA ASP A 437 -11.81 19.34 6.75
C ASP A 437 -11.25 19.28 5.31
N PRO A 438 -12.08 19.62 4.30
CA PRO A 438 -11.64 19.65 2.90
C PRO A 438 -10.53 20.67 2.64
N ALA A 439 -10.46 21.75 3.43
CA ALA A 439 -9.53 22.86 3.20
C ALA A 439 -8.15 22.60 3.81
N GLY A 440 -8.07 22.12 5.04
CA GLY A 440 -6.82 21.79 5.70
C GLY A 440 -6.25 20.46 5.23
N TRP A 441 -7.01 19.38 5.42
CA TRP A 441 -6.55 17.99 5.22
C TRP A 441 -7.05 17.34 3.94
N GLY A 442 -7.90 18.01 3.16
CA GLY A 442 -8.41 17.48 1.91
C GLY A 442 -9.39 16.33 2.11
N ASP A 443 -10.10 16.32 3.24
CA ASP A 443 -11.10 15.30 3.52
C ASP A 443 -12.29 15.39 2.55
N PRO A 444 -12.92 14.25 2.23
CA PRO A 444 -14.24 14.28 1.62
C PRO A 444 -15.28 14.77 2.63
N ASP A 445 -15.96 15.88 2.33
CA ASP A 445 -17.08 16.39 3.13
C ASP A 445 -18.35 15.51 3.06
N MET A 446 -18.45 14.67 2.03
CA MET A 446 -19.62 13.84 1.70
C MET A 446 -20.95 14.63 1.63
N GLY A 447 -20.91 15.96 1.51
CA GLY A 447 -22.09 16.81 1.57
C GLY A 447 -23.01 16.70 0.36
N TRP A 448 -22.49 16.15 -0.74
CA TRP A 448 -23.20 15.91 -2.00
C TRP A 448 -23.89 14.54 -2.05
N CYS A 449 -23.72 13.70 -1.03
CA CYS A 449 -24.30 12.37 -1.00
C CYS A 449 -25.79 12.39 -0.61
N PRO A 450 -26.66 11.70 -1.39
CA PRO A 450 -28.11 11.69 -1.14
C PRO A 450 -28.52 10.80 0.05
N ASP A 451 -27.70 9.79 0.40
CA ASP A 451 -28.02 8.79 1.42
C ASP A 451 -26.75 8.21 2.08
N ASN A 452 -26.94 7.30 3.04
CA ASN A 452 -25.85 6.65 3.78
C ASN A 452 -25.04 5.68 2.92
N ARG A 453 -25.63 5.13 1.85
CA ARG A 453 -24.95 4.24 0.90
C ARG A 453 -23.92 4.99 0.06
N CYS A 454 -24.14 6.29 -0.16
CA CYS A 454 -23.13 7.19 -0.72
C CYS A 454 -22.12 7.66 0.33
N ARG A 455 -22.55 7.87 1.58
CA ARG A 455 -21.70 8.32 2.71
C ARG A 455 -20.87 7.18 3.31
N MET A 456 -20.00 6.63 2.50
CA MET A 456 -19.05 5.58 2.88
C MET A 456 -17.63 6.00 2.46
N GLY A 457 -16.61 5.52 3.16
CA GLY A 457 -15.22 5.83 2.87
C GLY A 457 -14.80 5.44 1.45
N TYR A 458 -13.98 6.26 0.81
CA TYR A 458 -13.51 6.01 -0.56
C TYR A 458 -12.29 5.09 -0.56
N ALA A 459 -12.19 4.16 -1.50
CA ALA A 459 -10.96 3.44 -1.77
C ALA A 459 -9.88 4.40 -2.30
N ASN A 460 -10.21 5.10 -3.39
CA ASN A 460 -9.37 6.11 -3.99
C ASN A 460 -10.08 7.47 -3.97
N TYR A 461 -9.47 8.45 -3.32
CA TYR A 461 -9.90 9.84 -3.35
C TYR A 461 -8.79 10.70 -3.95
N ILE A 462 -8.89 11.02 -5.24
CA ILE A 462 -7.87 11.80 -5.94
C ILE A 462 -8.39 13.21 -6.16
N ASN A 463 -7.68 14.19 -5.61
CA ASN A 463 -8.07 15.59 -5.61
C ASN A 463 -6.95 16.47 -6.17
N GLY A 464 -7.01 16.74 -7.47
CA GLY A 464 -5.97 17.45 -8.23
C GLY A 464 -4.67 16.65 -8.35
N GLY A 465 -3.59 17.35 -8.70
CA GLY A 465 -2.28 16.74 -8.93
C GLY A 465 -1.99 16.45 -10.40
N SER A 466 -0.87 15.79 -10.68
CA SER A 466 -0.42 15.47 -12.05
C SER A 466 0.52 14.26 -12.07
N ASN A 467 0.60 13.55 -13.20
CA ASN A 467 1.50 12.39 -13.35
C ASN A 467 1.25 11.32 -12.27
N ILE A 468 -0.02 10.93 -12.12
CA ILE A 468 -0.47 9.90 -11.20
C ILE A 468 -0.80 8.66 -12.02
N TYR A 469 -0.19 7.54 -11.67
CA TYR A 469 -0.35 6.26 -12.36
C TYR A 469 -0.81 5.21 -11.35
N THR A 470 -1.93 4.58 -11.63
CA THR A 470 -2.49 3.53 -10.78
C THR A 470 -2.71 2.29 -11.62
N TYR A 471 -2.19 1.15 -11.15
CA TYR A 471 -2.37 -0.12 -11.83
C TYR A 471 -2.88 -1.15 -10.83
N ALA A 472 -3.87 -1.95 -11.22
CA ALA A 472 -4.53 -2.92 -10.35
C ALA A 472 -5.02 -2.28 -9.04
N SER A 473 -6.19 -1.64 -9.05
CA SER A 473 -6.89 -1.30 -7.81
C SER A 473 -7.91 -2.39 -7.51
N ALA A 474 -7.85 -2.97 -6.32
CA ALA A 474 -8.77 -3.97 -5.80
C ALA A 474 -9.50 -3.37 -4.59
N SER A 475 -10.77 -3.01 -4.78
CA SER A 475 -11.52 -2.26 -3.78
C SER A 475 -12.81 -2.99 -3.42
N TRP A 476 -12.88 -3.44 -2.17
CA TRP A 476 -13.93 -4.31 -1.68
C TRP A 476 -14.91 -3.57 -0.77
N VAL A 477 -16.18 -3.91 -0.92
CA VAL A 477 -17.25 -3.50 -0.02
C VAL A 477 -18.06 -4.75 0.31
N PHE A 478 -17.93 -5.23 1.54
CA PHE A 478 -18.57 -6.49 1.96
C PHE A 478 -19.85 -6.29 2.75
N TYR A 479 -20.03 -5.11 3.37
CA TYR A 479 -21.07 -4.86 4.35
C TYR A 479 -21.80 -3.54 4.08
N SER A 480 -23.04 -3.45 4.58
CA SER A 480 -23.90 -2.26 4.48
C SER A 480 -24.36 -1.81 5.87
N GLY A 481 -23.41 -1.49 6.74
CA GLY A 481 -23.62 -1.02 8.11
C GLY A 481 -23.88 -2.15 9.11
N ASP A 482 -23.38 -1.98 10.34
CA ASP A 482 -23.49 -2.96 11.43
C ASP A 482 -23.07 -4.39 11.02
N ARG A 483 -22.14 -4.53 10.05
CA ARG A 483 -21.70 -5.83 9.50
C ARG A 483 -22.83 -6.68 8.93
N ASN A 484 -23.86 -6.03 8.41
CA ASN A 484 -24.85 -6.71 7.58
C ASN A 484 -24.25 -6.94 6.21
N PRO A 485 -24.07 -8.20 5.76
CA PRO A 485 -23.49 -8.49 4.46
C PRO A 485 -24.30 -7.81 3.38
N CYS A 486 -23.63 -7.33 2.34
CA CYS A 486 -24.35 -6.97 1.14
C CYS A 486 -25.01 -8.23 0.58
N GLY A 487 -26.31 -8.14 0.29
CA GLY A 487 -26.98 -9.22 -0.44
C GLY A 487 -26.42 -9.37 -1.86
N ASP A 488 -26.95 -10.34 -2.60
CA ASP A 488 -26.45 -10.77 -3.92
C ASP A 488 -26.54 -9.70 -5.04
N THR A 489 -27.11 -8.53 -4.78
CA THR A 489 -27.30 -7.47 -5.79
C THR A 489 -26.07 -6.58 -5.99
N GLU A 490 -24.97 -6.83 -5.25
CA GLU A 490 -23.69 -6.07 -5.31
C GLU A 490 -23.83 -4.54 -5.09
N ASP A 491 -24.97 -4.08 -4.56
CA ASP A 491 -25.33 -2.66 -4.44
C ASP A 491 -24.92 -2.04 -3.09
N CYS A 492 -23.72 -2.36 -2.61
CA CYS A 492 -23.25 -2.02 -1.25
C CYS A 492 -23.01 -0.53 -1.01
N GLN A 493 -22.39 0.14 -1.98
CA GLN A 493 -21.89 1.51 -1.90
C GLN A 493 -22.16 2.20 -3.24
N ALA A 494 -22.62 3.44 -3.21
CA ALA A 494 -22.96 4.17 -4.44
C ALA A 494 -21.72 4.70 -5.19
N LEU A 495 -20.62 4.98 -4.48
CA LEU A 495 -19.37 5.46 -5.09
C LEU A 495 -18.13 5.03 -4.29
N THR A 496 -17.29 4.16 -4.87
CA THR A 496 -16.07 3.65 -4.21
C THR A 496 -14.82 4.47 -4.54
N SER A 497 -14.75 5.11 -5.70
CA SER A 497 -13.62 5.95 -6.11
C SER A 497 -14.09 7.30 -6.64
N LYS A 498 -13.39 8.37 -6.28
CA LYS A 498 -13.69 9.73 -6.74
C LYS A 498 -12.45 10.44 -7.25
N PHE A 499 -12.50 10.86 -8.51
CA PHE A 499 -11.44 11.60 -9.18
C PHE A 499 -11.91 13.03 -9.45
N ARG A 500 -11.30 14.00 -8.77
CA ARG A 500 -11.44 15.43 -9.06
C ARG A 500 -10.22 15.87 -9.85
N ILE A 501 -10.23 15.57 -11.14
CA ILE A 501 -9.25 16.07 -12.08
C ILE A 501 -9.73 17.47 -12.45
N HIS A 502 -9.11 18.51 -11.89
CA HIS A 502 -9.24 19.82 -12.50
C HIS A 502 -8.56 19.72 -13.86
N ALA A 503 -9.33 19.82 -14.94
CA ALA A 503 -8.76 20.07 -16.25
C ALA A 503 -7.88 21.32 -16.10
N LEU A 504 -6.58 21.14 -16.31
CA LEU A 504 -5.67 22.26 -16.51
C LEU A 504 -6.04 22.81 -17.88
N ASP A 505 -6.77 23.93 -17.90
CA ASP A 505 -6.83 24.82 -19.06
C ASP A 505 -5.45 25.46 -19.30
#